data_AF-A0A399NNE6-F1
#
_entry.id   AF-A0A399NNE6-F1
#
_cell.length_a   1.000
_cell.length_b   1.000
_cell.length_c   1.000
_cell.angle_alpha   90.00
_cell.angle_beta   90.00
_cell.angle_gamma   90.00
#
_symmetry.space_group_name_H-M   'P 1'
#
loop_
_entity.id
_entity.type
_entity.pdbx_description
1 polymer ?
#
loop_
_entity_poly.entity_id
_entity_poly.type
_entity_poly.pdbx_seq_one_letter_code
_entity_poly.pdbx_strand_id
1 'polypeptide(L)'
;VRDRDLARGPARLAVALAIPLSDDGVALDAPPYRLDLPDEPLALPAAGPRVGVSGPGGSGELFPWRFWVPGDATVSAYRAHVPRVRR
;
A
#
# COMPACT_ATOMS: atom_id res chain seq x y z
N VAL A 1 5.09 9.31 -16.86
CA VAL A 1 4.94 8.15 -15.95
C VAL A 1 4.16 7.09 -16.72
N ARG A 2 4.50 5.80 -16.65
CA ARG A 2 3.69 4.75 -17.31
C ARG A 2 2.46 4.48 -16.44
N ASP A 3 1.35 4.06 -17.03
CA ASP A 3 0.08 3.84 -16.31
C ASP A 3 0.25 2.92 -15.10
N ARG A 4 0.96 1.80 -15.28
CA ARG A 4 1.25 0.84 -14.18
C ARG A 4 1.98 1.46 -12.99
N ASP A 5 2.65 2.59 -13.17
CA ASP A 5 3.48 3.24 -12.16
C ASP A 5 2.74 4.38 -11.44
N LEU A 6 1.55 4.80 -11.92
CA LEU A 6 0.79 5.93 -11.37
C LEU A 6 0.46 5.78 -9.88
N ALA A 7 -0.06 4.63 -9.48
CA ALA A 7 -0.43 4.31 -8.10
C ALA A 7 0.45 3.22 -7.46
N ARG A 8 1.63 2.94 -8.05
CA ARG A 8 2.54 1.87 -7.62
C ARG A 8 3.34 2.25 -6.37
N GLY A 9 2.63 2.43 -5.26
CA GLY A 9 3.13 2.79 -3.94
C GLY A 9 2.21 3.79 -3.22
N PRO A 10 2.26 3.85 -1.87
CA PRO A 10 1.32 4.66 -1.08
C PRO A 10 1.41 6.16 -1.38
N ALA A 11 2.63 6.73 -1.42
CA ALA A 11 2.82 8.14 -1.76
C ALA A 11 2.45 8.44 -3.22
N ARG A 12 2.62 7.47 -4.13
CA ARG A 12 2.23 7.65 -5.54
C ARG A 12 0.72 7.65 -5.70
N LEU A 13 0.01 6.76 -5.00
CA LEU A 13 -1.45 6.75 -4.95
C LEU A 13 -2.00 8.10 -4.47
N ALA A 14 -1.47 8.62 -3.35
CA ALA A 14 -1.89 9.92 -2.82
C ALA A 14 -1.71 11.05 -3.84
N VAL A 15 -0.56 11.09 -4.53
CA VAL A 15 -0.32 12.08 -5.60
C VAL A 15 -1.26 11.88 -6.80
N ALA A 16 -1.43 10.64 -7.26
CA ALA A 16 -2.24 10.33 -8.44
C ALA A 16 -3.73 10.67 -8.24
N LEU A 17 -4.24 10.53 -7.02
CA LEU A 17 -5.61 10.87 -6.63
C LEU A 17 -5.74 12.29 -6.05
N ALA A 18 -4.65 13.07 -6.00
CA ALA A 18 -4.60 14.39 -5.40
C ALA A 18 -5.11 14.43 -3.94
N ILE A 19 -4.76 13.43 -3.13
CA ILE A 19 -5.08 13.33 -1.70
C ILE A 19 -4.12 14.20 -0.89
N PRO A 20 -4.56 15.34 -0.34
CA PRO A 20 -3.73 16.20 0.49
C PRO A 20 -3.65 15.68 1.94
N LEU A 21 -2.68 16.19 2.69
CA LEU A 21 -2.58 15.90 4.14
C LEU A 21 -3.76 16.48 4.94
N SER A 22 -4.41 17.53 4.42
CA SER A 22 -5.58 18.16 5.06
C SER A 22 -6.81 17.24 5.14
N ASP A 23 -6.80 16.14 4.41
CA ASP A 23 -7.90 15.18 4.38
C ASP A 23 -7.75 14.09 5.46
N ASP A 24 -6.78 14.24 6.36
CA ASP A 24 -6.67 13.40 7.54
C ASP A 24 -7.97 13.41 8.36
N GLY A 25 -8.47 12.21 8.68
CA GLY A 25 -9.74 12.02 9.40
C GLY A 25 -11.02 12.14 8.56
N VAL A 26 -10.93 12.44 7.26
CA VAL A 26 -12.10 12.48 6.37
C VAL A 26 -12.67 11.07 6.15
N ALA A 27 -14.00 10.97 6.04
CA ALA A 27 -14.69 9.71 5.76
C ALA A 27 -14.37 9.20 4.34
N LEU A 28 -14.12 7.89 4.20
CA LEU A 28 -13.80 7.27 2.91
C LEU A 28 -15.04 6.85 2.10
N ASP A 29 -16.20 6.81 2.75
CA ASP A 29 -17.51 6.42 2.21
C ASP A 29 -18.44 7.62 1.99
N ALA A 30 -17.91 8.84 2.02
CA ALA A 30 -18.64 10.07 1.74
C ALA A 30 -17.77 11.07 0.96
N PRO A 31 -18.37 12.03 0.22
CA PRO A 31 -17.63 13.03 -0.55
C PRO A 31 -16.54 13.73 0.28
N PRO A 32 -15.34 13.96 -0.29
CA PRO A 32 -14.99 13.78 -1.71
C PRO A 32 -14.60 12.34 -2.08
N TYR A 33 -14.57 11.41 -1.12
CA TYR A 33 -14.15 10.03 -1.33
C TYR A 33 -15.33 9.09 -1.61
N ARG A 34 -15.01 7.97 -2.24
CA ARG A 34 -15.90 6.83 -2.40
C ARG A 34 -15.05 5.57 -2.47
N LEU A 35 -15.53 4.50 -1.84
CA LEU A 35 -14.97 3.16 -1.99
C LEU A 35 -15.99 2.29 -2.72
N ASP A 36 -15.63 1.90 -3.94
CA ASP A 36 -16.43 0.99 -4.75
C ASP A 36 -15.91 -0.44 -4.51
N LEU A 37 -16.79 -1.32 -4.02
CA LEU A 37 -16.47 -2.74 -3.86
C LEU A 37 -16.63 -3.46 -5.21
N PRO A 38 -15.77 -4.43 -5.53
CA PRO A 38 -15.96 -5.25 -6.72
C PRO A 38 -17.23 -6.11 -6.59
N ASP A 39 -17.92 -6.33 -7.71
CA ASP A 39 -19.12 -7.18 -7.75
C ASP A 39 -18.82 -8.64 -7.38
N GLU A 40 -17.60 -9.10 -7.68
CA GLU A 40 -17.12 -10.45 -7.41
C GLU A 40 -15.99 -10.44 -6.38
N PRO A 41 -15.90 -11.46 -5.50
CA PRO A 41 -14.80 -11.58 -4.57
C PRO A 41 -13.44 -11.66 -5.28
N LEU A 42 -12.45 -10.92 -4.77
CA LEU A 42 -11.08 -11.06 -5.23
C LEU A 42 -10.52 -12.43 -4.82
N ALA A 43 -9.63 -12.98 -5.66
CA ALA A 43 -8.85 -14.15 -5.31
C ALA A 43 -8.11 -13.93 -3.98
N LEU A 44 -7.88 -15.01 -3.23
CA LEU A 44 -7.19 -14.96 -1.95
C LEU A 44 -5.87 -14.18 -2.10
N PRO A 45 -5.65 -13.10 -1.32
CA PRO A 45 -4.45 -12.31 -1.45
C PRO A 45 -3.23 -13.12 -0.97
N ALA A 46 -2.07 -12.85 -1.55
CA ALA A 46 -0.81 -13.20 -0.90
C ALA A 46 -0.61 -12.31 0.33
N ALA A 47 0.06 -12.85 1.34
CA ALA A 47 0.37 -12.17 2.60
C ALA A 47 1.87 -12.24 2.91
N GLY A 48 2.39 -11.27 3.65
CA GLY A 48 3.83 -11.23 3.96
C GLY A 48 4.29 -9.96 4.69
N PRO A 49 5.61 -9.73 4.74
CA PRO A 49 6.19 -8.64 5.53
C PRO A 49 5.79 -7.26 5.01
N ARG A 50 5.65 -6.31 5.93
CA ARG A 50 5.37 -4.91 5.60
C ARG A 50 6.60 -4.22 5.00
N VAL A 51 6.36 -3.30 4.07
CA VAL A 51 7.43 -2.54 3.39
C VAL A 51 8.01 -1.49 4.33
N GLY A 52 9.33 -1.43 4.45
CA GLY A 52 10.04 -0.38 5.18
C GLY A 52 9.85 -0.36 6.70
N VAL A 53 9.26 -1.41 7.28
CA VAL A 53 9.05 -1.52 8.74
C VAL A 53 10.26 -2.19 9.39
N SER A 54 10.77 -1.59 10.47
CA SER A 54 11.89 -2.10 11.24
C SER A 54 11.45 -3.01 12.40
N GLY A 55 12.42 -3.74 12.95
CA GLY A 55 12.21 -4.57 14.15
C GLY A 55 11.22 -5.73 13.94
N PRO A 56 10.65 -6.27 15.03
CA PRO A 56 9.71 -7.40 14.97
C PRO A 56 8.54 -7.15 14.02
N GLY A 57 8.06 -5.90 13.94
CA GLY A 57 6.94 -5.52 13.07
C GLY A 57 7.20 -5.72 11.57
N GLY A 58 8.47 -5.81 11.14
CA GLY A 58 8.83 -6.14 9.76
C GLY A 58 8.85 -7.64 9.45
N SER A 59 8.72 -8.51 10.45
CA SER A 59 8.75 -9.96 10.26
C SER A 59 7.50 -10.44 9.52
N GLY A 60 7.70 -11.13 8.40
CA GLY A 60 6.62 -11.78 7.65
C GLY A 60 6.07 -13.03 8.34
N GLU A 61 6.80 -13.60 9.31
CA GLU A 61 6.33 -14.75 10.08
C GLU A 61 5.46 -14.31 11.25
N LEU A 62 5.88 -13.26 11.97
CA LEU A 62 5.16 -12.76 13.15
C LEU A 62 4.02 -11.81 12.77
N PHE A 63 4.22 -11.00 11.71
CA PHE A 63 3.29 -9.96 11.28
C PHE A 63 3.12 -9.93 9.75
N PRO A 64 2.49 -10.96 9.14
CA PRO A 64 2.21 -11.02 7.70
C PRO A 64 1.09 -10.05 7.27
N TRP A 65 1.13 -8.80 7.72
CA TRP A 65 0.03 -7.83 7.60
C TRP A 65 0.08 -6.97 6.33
N ARG A 66 0.89 -7.36 5.34
CA ARG A 66 0.81 -6.80 3.99
C ARG A 66 0.11 -7.80 3.08
N PHE A 67 -0.97 -7.38 2.45
CA PHE A 67 -1.75 -8.19 1.52
C PHE A 67 -1.63 -7.64 0.09
N TRP A 68 -1.57 -8.51 -0.93
CA TRP A 68 -1.52 -8.09 -2.34
C TRP A 68 -2.05 -9.15 -3.30
N VAL A 69 -2.40 -8.73 -4.52
CA VAL A 69 -2.80 -9.62 -5.61
C VAL A 69 -1.54 -10.24 -6.26
N PRO A 70 -1.38 -11.58 -6.27
CA PRO A 70 -0.21 -12.21 -6.88
C PRO A 70 -0.11 -11.90 -8.39
N GLY A 71 1.10 -11.57 -8.87
CA GLY A 71 1.37 -11.33 -10.28
C GLY A 71 0.89 -9.97 -10.84
N ASP A 72 0.12 -9.20 -10.08
CA ASP A 72 -0.37 -7.90 -10.53
C ASP A 72 0.77 -6.87 -10.64
N ALA A 73 0.92 -6.29 -11.83
CA ALA A 73 2.02 -5.38 -12.16
C ALA A 73 1.97 -4.04 -11.42
N THR A 74 0.81 -3.66 -10.89
CA THR A 74 0.58 -2.42 -10.14
C THR A 74 0.99 -2.53 -8.68
N VAL A 75 1.21 -3.76 -8.18
CA VAL A 75 1.70 -3.99 -6.82
C VAL A 75 3.07 -3.36 -6.63
N SER A 76 3.19 -2.54 -5.58
CA SER A 76 4.43 -1.87 -5.24
C SER A 76 5.52 -2.88 -4.87
N ALA A 77 6.77 -2.58 -5.26
CA ALA A 77 7.91 -3.43 -4.95
C ALA A 77 8.12 -3.53 -3.43
N TYR A 78 8.38 -4.75 -2.95
CA TYR A 78 8.80 -4.95 -1.56
C TYR A 78 10.19 -4.34 -1.34
N ARG A 79 10.36 -3.65 -0.22
CA ARG A 79 11.64 -3.10 0.24
C ARG A 79 11.74 -3.32 1.74
N ALA A 80 12.74 -4.09 2.16
CA ALA A 80 13.05 -4.26 3.57
C ALA A 80 13.51 -2.92 4.17
N HIS A 81 13.25 -2.72 5.46
CA HIS A 81 13.88 -1.62 6.18
C HIS A 81 15.40 -1.84 6.21
N VAL A 82 16.17 -0.81 5.82
CA VAL A 82 17.63 -0.81 5.93
C VAL A 82 18.00 0.19 7.02
N PRO A 83 18.65 -0.23 8.13
CA PRO A 83 19.12 0.69 9.16
C PRO A 83 20.01 1.77 8.56
N ARG A 84 19.72 3.04 8.88
CA ARG A 84 20.56 4.15 8.46
C ARG A 84 21.85 4.13 9.30
N VAL A 85 22.99 3.92 8.65
CA VAL A 85 24.30 4.15 9.25
C VAL A 85 24.43 5.65 9.48
N ARG A 86 24.45 6.09 10.74
CA ARG A 86 24.78 7.49 11.08
C ARG A 86 26.29 7.66 10.89
N ARG A 87 26.68 8.60 10.02
CA ARG A 87 28.05 9.11 9.94
C ARG A 87 28.20 10.31 10.85
#